data_AF-A0A7W4QGL6-F1
#
_entry.id   AF-A0A7W4QGL6-F1
#
_cell.length_a   1.000
_cell.length_b   1.000
_cell.length_c   1.000
_cell.angle_alpha   90.00
_cell.angle_beta   90.00
_cell.angle_gamma   90.00
#
_symmetry.space_group_name_H-M   'P 1'
#
loop_
_entity.id
_entity.type
_entity.pdbx_description
1 polymer ?
#
loop_
_entity_poly.entity_id
_entity_poly.type
_entity_poly.pdbx_seq_one_letter_code
_entity_poly.pdbx_strand_id
1 'polypeptide(L)'
;MKKTFFSNHRFLCLSILFMWMKTYAVYKLGFDLQNNSVLEECLLLINPLSFIVPLFGIALLLTEKKQRIFLLSANVMLTGILIANTVFYGFYIDFITIPVLFQASNMGDMGSSVQELFHPLYIALFLDIAVLFYLGKRHKAGKGKTGARTVKAYAWASAGLMLCNLALSEAEQPKLFKHPFDREALVKGIGLFHFHLYDTISQTLNAGAKAFADEDSLAAVANYTQADYSRPSESKFGLAKGRNVIFVTLESTQRFVMDERVNEREITPFLNKLRKKSYDFTHFYQQTEQGKTSDSEFITANSLYPSSAAPFFLQKAATGSIRCTIC
;
A
#
# COMPACT_ATOMS: atom_id res chain seq x y z
N MET A 1 -29.19 26.02 -14.58
CA MET A 1 -28.55 24.72 -14.89
C MET A 1 -28.09 23.92 -13.66
N LYS A 2 -27.63 24.52 -12.55
CA LYS A 2 -27.14 23.74 -11.38
C LYS A 2 -28.24 22.96 -10.61
N LYS A 3 -29.40 23.55 -10.32
CA LYS A 3 -30.49 22.88 -9.57
C LYS A 3 -31.10 21.65 -10.27
N THR A 4 -31.01 21.56 -11.61
CA THR A 4 -31.60 20.45 -12.37
C THR A 4 -30.72 19.21 -12.41
N PHE A 5 -29.38 19.32 -12.40
CA PHE A 5 -28.50 18.14 -12.41
C PHE A 5 -28.57 17.36 -11.10
N PHE A 6 -28.42 18.05 -9.96
CA PHE A 6 -28.47 17.44 -8.63
C PHE A 6 -29.82 16.78 -8.36
N SER A 7 -30.93 17.43 -8.74
CA SER A 7 -32.27 16.85 -8.56
C SER A 7 -32.49 15.59 -9.40
N ASN A 8 -31.92 15.53 -10.60
CA ASN A 8 -32.10 14.39 -11.51
C ASN A 8 -31.12 13.24 -11.23
N HIS A 9 -29.97 13.52 -10.59
CA HIS A 9 -28.92 12.52 -10.33
C HIS A 9 -28.60 12.39 -8.83
N ARG A 10 -29.61 12.56 -7.95
CA ARG A 10 -29.44 12.53 -6.49
C ARG A 10 -28.74 11.26 -6.01
N PHE A 11 -29.06 10.11 -6.61
CA PHE A 11 -28.47 8.82 -6.23
C PHE A 11 -26.96 8.77 -6.50
N LEU A 12 -26.52 9.30 -7.65
CA LEU A 12 -25.10 9.43 -7.99
C LEU A 12 -24.38 10.37 -7.02
N CYS A 13 -24.94 11.56 -6.77
CA CYS A 13 -24.33 12.54 -5.89
C CYS A 13 -24.21 12.04 -4.44
N LEU A 14 -25.24 11.35 -3.92
CA LEU A 14 -25.19 10.74 -2.59
C LEU A 14 -24.16 9.60 -2.52
N SER A 15 -24.08 8.78 -3.56
CA SER A 15 -23.07 7.71 -3.65
C SER A 15 -21.65 8.30 -3.57
N ILE A 16 -21.37 9.36 -4.36
CA ILE A 16 -20.07 10.04 -4.34
C ILE A 16 -19.80 10.64 -2.95
N LEU A 17 -20.78 11.35 -2.38
CA LEU A 17 -20.63 12.03 -1.09
C LEU A 17 -20.32 11.03 0.04
N PHE A 18 -21.08 9.93 0.12
CA PHE A 18 -20.87 8.93 1.16
C PHE A 18 -19.52 8.21 1.00
N MET A 19 -19.16 7.80 -0.22
CA MET A 19 -17.87 7.17 -0.48
C MET A 19 -16.70 8.12 -0.18
N TRP A 20 -16.82 9.41 -0.54
CA TRP A 20 -15.81 10.42 -0.26
C TRP A 20 -15.63 10.66 1.24
N MET A 21 -16.72 10.96 1.96
CA MET A 21 -16.67 11.24 3.40
C MET A 21 -16.13 10.05 4.19
N LYS A 22 -16.54 8.81 3.84
CA LYS A 22 -16.01 7.62 4.53
C LYS A 22 -14.53 7.40 4.25
N THR A 23 -14.08 7.62 3.01
CA THR A 23 -12.67 7.40 2.65
C THR A 23 -11.79 8.39 3.40
N TYR A 24 -12.20 9.66 3.44
CA TYR A 24 -11.51 10.68 4.21
C TYR A 24 -11.52 10.38 5.72
N ALA A 25 -12.64 9.91 6.27
CA ALA A 25 -12.70 9.50 7.67
C ALA A 25 -11.76 8.33 7.97
N VAL A 26 -11.67 7.33 7.09
CA VAL A 26 -10.73 6.22 7.23
C VAL A 26 -9.28 6.68 7.10
N TYR A 27 -8.96 7.61 6.21
CA TYR A 27 -7.61 8.18 6.16
C TYR A 27 -7.18 8.84 7.48
N LYS A 28 -8.14 9.40 8.24
CA LYS A 28 -7.87 10.08 9.51
C LYS A 28 -7.88 9.18 10.73
N LEU A 29 -8.72 8.15 10.71
CA LEU A 29 -8.96 7.30 11.87
C LEU A 29 -8.35 5.91 11.75
N GLY A 30 -8.11 5.46 10.51
CA GLY A 30 -7.65 4.12 10.19
C GLY A 30 -6.20 4.04 9.72
N PHE A 31 -5.63 5.14 9.24
CA PHE A 31 -4.24 5.20 8.81
C PHE A 31 -3.47 6.25 9.62
N ASP A 32 -2.25 5.93 10.03
CA ASP A 32 -1.35 6.85 10.73
C ASP A 32 -0.48 7.62 9.71
N LEU A 33 -1.15 8.34 8.80
CA LEU A 33 -0.50 9.10 7.75
C LEU A 33 0.11 10.38 8.35
N GLN A 34 1.44 10.44 8.42
CA GLN A 34 2.14 11.63 8.92
C GLN A 34 2.01 12.79 7.92
N ASN A 35 1.11 13.74 8.19
CA ASN A 35 0.90 14.90 7.34
C ASN A 35 1.72 16.08 7.87
N ASN A 36 2.63 16.56 7.04
CA ASN A 36 3.58 17.61 7.37
C ASN A 36 3.21 18.96 6.75
N SER A 37 2.32 18.99 5.74
CA SER A 37 1.93 20.21 5.03
C SER A 37 0.41 20.36 4.86
N VAL A 38 -0.06 21.61 4.72
CA VAL A 38 -1.46 21.92 4.38
C VAL A 38 -1.80 21.37 2.98
N LEU A 39 -0.81 21.28 2.10
CA LEU A 39 -1.00 20.76 0.75
C LEU A 39 -1.25 19.24 0.78
N GLU A 40 -0.54 18.48 1.60
CA GLU A 40 -0.79 17.05 1.85
C GLU A 40 -2.20 16.82 2.40
N GLU A 41 -2.66 17.68 3.32
CA GLU A 41 -4.02 17.61 3.85
C GLU A 41 -5.09 17.85 2.78
N CYS A 42 -4.87 18.86 1.93
CA CYS A 42 -5.72 19.14 0.78
C CYS A 42 -5.72 17.97 -0.22
N LEU A 43 -4.55 17.36 -0.47
CA LEU A 43 -4.40 16.20 -1.34
C LEU A 43 -5.20 15.02 -0.81
N LEU A 44 -5.11 14.70 0.48
CA LEU A 44 -5.90 13.63 1.11
C LEU A 44 -7.42 13.86 1.03
N LEU A 45 -7.86 15.12 1.05
CA LEU A 45 -9.26 15.45 0.87
C LEU A 45 -9.72 15.29 -0.59
N ILE A 46 -8.86 15.63 -1.55
CA ILE A 46 -9.19 15.66 -2.99
C ILE A 46 -9.00 14.29 -3.65
N ASN A 47 -8.01 13.51 -3.24
CA ASN A 47 -7.61 12.27 -3.91
C ASN A 47 -8.71 11.19 -3.96
N PRO A 48 -9.64 11.06 -2.99
CA PRO A 48 -10.71 10.08 -3.14
C PRO A 48 -11.68 10.51 -4.22
N LEU A 49 -11.97 11.82 -4.33
CA LEU A 49 -12.85 12.35 -5.37
C LEU A 49 -12.26 12.16 -6.75
N SER A 50 -10.94 12.31 -6.90
CA SER A 50 -10.26 12.14 -8.18
C SER A 50 -10.46 10.73 -8.76
N PHE A 51 -10.66 9.71 -7.92
CA PHE A 51 -11.00 8.34 -8.34
C PHE A 51 -12.51 8.09 -8.44
N ILE A 52 -13.26 8.46 -7.38
CA ILE A 52 -14.67 8.13 -7.23
C ILE A 52 -15.52 8.83 -8.31
N VAL A 53 -15.20 10.09 -8.65
CA VAL A 53 -15.98 10.87 -9.63
C VAL A 53 -15.89 10.23 -11.02
N PRO A 54 -14.71 9.96 -11.62
CA PRO A 54 -14.65 9.21 -12.89
C PRO A 54 -15.37 7.86 -12.84
N LEU A 55 -15.13 7.04 -11.80
CA LEU A 55 -15.68 5.69 -11.70
C LEU A 55 -17.22 5.71 -11.60
N PHE A 56 -17.77 6.52 -10.70
CA PHE A 56 -19.23 6.61 -10.53
C PHE A 56 -19.88 7.36 -11.71
N GLY A 57 -19.11 8.17 -12.45
CA GLY A 57 -19.50 8.78 -13.71
C GLY A 57 -19.92 7.80 -14.80
N ILE A 58 -19.34 6.59 -14.83
CA ILE A 58 -19.72 5.51 -15.76
C ILE A 58 -21.22 5.21 -15.64
N ALA A 59 -21.79 5.38 -14.45
CA ALA A 59 -23.19 5.13 -14.18
C ALA A 59 -24.13 6.04 -15.03
N LEU A 60 -23.66 7.21 -15.49
CA LEU A 60 -24.42 8.10 -16.39
C LEU A 60 -24.62 7.51 -17.81
N LEU A 61 -23.81 6.53 -18.21
CA LEU A 61 -23.95 5.82 -19.48
C LEU A 61 -24.99 4.69 -19.42
N LEU A 62 -25.38 4.30 -18.21
CA LEU A 62 -26.26 3.17 -17.96
C LEU A 62 -27.73 3.61 -17.90
N THR A 63 -28.64 2.63 -18.04
CA THR A 63 -30.06 2.87 -17.73
C THR A 63 -30.26 2.97 -16.23
N GLU A 64 -31.28 3.70 -15.74
CA GLU A 64 -31.46 3.97 -14.30
C GLU A 64 -31.39 2.73 -13.39
N LYS A 65 -31.95 1.59 -13.81
CA LYS A 65 -31.87 0.33 -13.03
C LYS A 65 -30.42 -0.15 -12.93
N LYS A 66 -29.70 -0.19 -14.05
CA LYS A 66 -28.29 -0.61 -14.11
C LYS A 66 -27.38 0.39 -13.39
N GLN A 67 -27.69 1.68 -13.48
CA GLN A 67 -26.99 2.76 -12.77
C GLN A 67 -27.00 2.52 -11.25
N ARG A 68 -28.18 2.20 -10.67
CA ARG A 68 -28.30 1.93 -9.23
C ARG A 68 -27.54 0.69 -8.80
N ILE A 69 -27.67 -0.40 -9.56
CA ILE A 69 -26.96 -1.66 -9.28
C ILE A 69 -25.45 -1.40 -9.31
N PHE A 70 -24.95 -0.75 -10.36
CA PHE A 70 -23.54 -0.41 -10.51
C PHE A 70 -23.02 0.45 -9.35
N LEU A 71 -23.74 1.51 -8.97
CA LEU A 71 -23.32 2.39 -7.88
C LEU A 71 -23.34 1.66 -6.52
N LEU A 72 -24.35 0.83 -6.25
CA LEU A 72 -24.41 0.02 -5.03
C LEU A 72 -23.27 -1.01 -4.99
N SER A 73 -23.06 -1.76 -6.08
CA SER A 73 -21.98 -2.75 -6.16
C SER A 73 -20.61 -2.11 -6.04
N ALA A 74 -20.39 -0.96 -6.69
CA ALA A 74 -19.14 -0.22 -6.59
C ALA A 74 -18.90 0.30 -5.17
N ASN A 75 -19.91 0.85 -4.49
CA ASN A 75 -19.77 1.27 -3.08
C ASN A 75 -19.43 0.09 -2.16
N VAL A 76 -20.10 -1.06 -2.32
CA VAL A 76 -19.79 -2.27 -1.54
C VAL A 76 -18.36 -2.72 -1.78
N MET A 77 -17.93 -2.80 -3.04
CA MET A 77 -16.58 -3.22 -3.41
C MET A 77 -15.51 -2.26 -2.86
N LEU A 78 -15.66 -0.95 -3.08
CA LEU A 78 -14.71 0.04 -2.58
C LEU A 78 -14.67 0.11 -1.05
N THR A 79 -15.81 -0.10 -0.37
CA THR A 79 -15.85 -0.19 1.10
C THR A 79 -15.11 -1.43 1.59
N GLY A 80 -15.25 -2.57 0.90
CA GLY A 80 -14.47 -3.77 1.18
C GLY A 80 -12.96 -3.55 1.04
N ILE A 81 -12.52 -2.89 -0.04
CA ILE A 81 -11.11 -2.53 -0.25
C ILE A 81 -10.62 -1.61 0.88
N LEU A 82 -11.41 -0.61 1.26
CA LEU A 82 -11.07 0.34 2.31
C LEU A 82 -10.90 -0.35 3.67
N ILE A 83 -11.83 -1.24 4.04
CA ILE A 83 -11.75 -2.02 5.29
C ILE A 83 -10.55 -2.97 5.26
N ALA A 84 -10.35 -3.71 4.17
CA ALA A 84 -9.23 -4.64 4.05
C ALA A 84 -7.89 -3.91 4.25
N ASN A 85 -7.70 -2.75 3.62
CA ASN A 85 -6.49 -1.96 3.81
C ASN A 85 -6.39 -1.36 5.20
N THR A 86 -7.49 -0.97 5.84
CA THR A 86 -7.47 -0.47 7.23
C THR A 86 -6.95 -1.54 8.20
N VAL A 87 -7.49 -2.76 8.11
CA VAL A 87 -7.06 -3.87 8.96
C VAL A 87 -5.61 -4.24 8.68
N PHE A 88 -5.24 -4.33 7.39
CA PHE A 88 -3.88 -4.68 6.98
C PHE A 88 -2.85 -3.63 7.42
N TYR A 89 -3.19 -2.34 7.27
CA TYR A 89 -2.32 -1.24 7.68
C TYR A 89 -2.06 -1.25 9.19
N GLY A 90 -3.06 -1.59 10.01
CA GLY A 90 -2.86 -1.68 11.46
C GLY A 90 -1.82 -2.72 11.89
N PHE A 91 -1.57 -3.75 11.09
CA PHE A 91 -0.56 -4.78 11.39
C PHE A 91 0.77 -4.53 10.67
N TYR A 92 0.73 -4.23 9.36
CA TYR A 92 1.94 -4.12 8.54
C TYR A 92 2.51 -2.70 8.48
N ILE A 93 1.72 -1.69 8.85
CA ILE A 93 1.98 -0.24 8.63
C ILE A 93 2.26 0.02 7.14
N ASP A 94 1.44 -0.60 6.30
CA ASP A 94 1.60 -0.61 4.85
C ASP A 94 0.28 -0.96 4.16
N PHE A 95 0.22 -0.79 2.83
CA PHE A 95 -0.98 -1.02 2.04
C PHE A 95 -0.95 -2.37 1.32
N ILE A 96 -2.14 -2.96 1.14
CA ILE A 96 -2.27 -4.24 0.42
C ILE A 96 -1.88 -4.03 -1.03
N THR A 97 -0.91 -4.79 -1.52
CA THR A 97 -0.59 -4.88 -2.95
C THR A 97 -1.32 -6.07 -3.57
N ILE A 98 -1.49 -6.07 -4.89
CA ILE A 98 -2.05 -7.15 -5.67
C ILE A 98 -1.30 -8.48 -5.44
N PRO A 99 0.04 -8.54 -5.40
CA PRO A 99 0.74 -9.79 -5.11
C PRO A 99 0.47 -10.30 -3.70
N VAL A 100 0.34 -9.41 -2.70
CA VAL A 100 -0.06 -9.83 -1.35
C VAL A 100 -1.45 -10.46 -1.37
N LEU A 101 -2.40 -9.84 -2.08
CA LEU A 101 -3.77 -10.37 -2.20
C LEU A 101 -3.78 -11.79 -2.79
N PHE A 102 -2.99 -12.03 -3.84
CA PHE A 102 -2.86 -13.37 -4.45
C PHE A 102 -2.06 -14.37 -3.62
N GLN A 103 -1.27 -13.90 -2.64
CA GLN A 103 -0.45 -14.74 -1.75
C GLN A 103 -1.03 -14.86 -0.34
N ALA A 104 -2.23 -14.35 -0.11
CA ALA A 104 -2.89 -14.38 1.20
C ALA A 104 -3.03 -15.81 1.76
N SER A 105 -3.13 -16.84 0.91
CA SER A 105 -3.16 -18.24 1.34
C SER A 105 -1.89 -18.67 2.09
N ASN A 106 -0.75 -18.05 1.78
CA ASN A 106 0.53 -18.37 2.42
C ASN A 106 0.73 -17.58 3.73
N MET A 107 -0.22 -16.71 4.10
CA MET A 107 -0.21 -15.92 5.34
C MET A 107 -1.11 -16.55 6.43
N GLY A 108 -1.48 -17.83 6.30
CA GLY A 108 -2.44 -18.51 7.18
C GLY A 108 -2.14 -18.35 8.67
N ASP A 109 -0.88 -18.48 9.07
CA ASP A 109 -0.44 -18.35 10.47
C ASP A 109 -0.46 -16.91 11.00
N MET A 110 -0.50 -15.91 10.12
CA MET A 110 -0.63 -14.49 10.48
C MET A 110 -2.10 -14.00 10.45
N GLY A 111 -3.00 -14.80 9.86
CA GLY A 111 -4.39 -14.43 9.66
C GLY A 111 -5.17 -14.19 10.97
N SER A 112 -4.85 -14.92 12.04
CA SER A 112 -5.47 -14.71 13.36
C SER A 112 -5.12 -13.34 13.94
N SER A 113 -3.86 -12.91 13.83
CA SER A 113 -3.43 -11.59 14.31
C SER A 113 -4.11 -10.46 13.53
N VAL A 114 -4.28 -10.63 12.22
CA VAL A 114 -5.01 -9.67 11.37
C VAL A 114 -6.50 -9.62 11.74
N GLN A 115 -7.10 -10.76 12.11
CA GLN A 115 -8.51 -10.81 12.56
C GLN A 115 -8.72 -10.12 13.91
N GLU A 116 -7.75 -10.17 14.82
CA GLU A 116 -7.83 -9.48 16.12
C GLU A 116 -7.86 -7.94 15.96
N LEU A 117 -7.30 -7.42 14.87
CA LEU A 117 -7.39 -6.00 14.52
C LEU A 117 -8.75 -5.60 13.94
N PHE A 118 -9.67 -6.53 13.72
CA PHE A 118 -11.00 -6.20 13.22
C PHE A 118 -11.83 -5.47 14.29
N HIS A 119 -12.00 -4.16 14.11
CA HIS A 119 -12.81 -3.36 14.99
C HIS A 119 -14.29 -3.36 14.57
N PRO A 120 -15.27 -3.57 15.47
CA PRO A 120 -16.69 -3.58 15.14
C PRO A 120 -17.20 -2.32 14.43
N LEU A 121 -16.53 -1.18 14.64
CA LEU A 121 -16.82 0.08 13.96
C LEU A 121 -16.68 -0.01 12.42
N TYR A 122 -15.95 -0.99 11.89
CA TYR A 122 -15.90 -1.23 10.44
C TYR A 122 -17.26 -1.63 9.85
N ILE A 123 -18.15 -2.23 10.65
CA ILE A 123 -19.54 -2.49 10.24
C ILE A 123 -20.29 -1.18 10.00
N ALA A 124 -19.97 -0.12 10.77
CA ALA A 124 -20.57 1.20 10.58
C ALA A 124 -20.25 1.81 9.20
N LEU A 125 -19.13 1.39 8.57
CA LEU A 125 -18.77 1.82 7.20
C LEU A 125 -19.73 1.27 6.13
N PHE A 126 -20.63 0.34 6.46
CA PHE A 126 -21.68 -0.13 5.55
C PHE A 126 -23.04 0.55 5.76
N LEU A 127 -23.20 1.40 6.79
CA LEU A 127 -24.49 2.03 7.11
C LEU A 127 -25.00 2.95 5.99
N ASP A 128 -24.09 3.70 5.37
CA ASP A 128 -24.40 4.56 4.22
C ASP A 128 -24.90 3.76 3.01
N ILE A 129 -24.36 2.55 2.80
CA ILE A 129 -24.82 1.62 1.75
C ILE A 129 -26.23 1.12 2.05
N ALA A 130 -26.54 0.82 3.32
CA ALA A 130 -27.90 0.46 3.72
C ALA A 130 -28.89 1.61 3.47
N VAL A 131 -28.47 2.86 3.73
CA VAL A 131 -29.25 4.06 3.41
C VAL A 131 -29.45 4.19 1.89
N LEU A 132 -28.40 4.04 1.08
CA LEU A 132 -28.50 4.07 -0.38
C LEU A 132 -29.45 2.99 -0.91
N PHE A 133 -29.37 1.77 -0.37
CA PHE A 133 -30.25 0.67 -0.74
C PHE A 133 -31.72 0.99 -0.45
N TYR A 134 -32.01 1.54 0.73
CA TYR A 134 -33.35 1.96 1.12
C TYR A 134 -33.90 3.07 0.20
N LEU A 135 -33.11 4.11 -0.08
CA LEU A 135 -33.48 5.20 -0.98
C LEU A 135 -33.70 4.69 -2.42
N GLY A 136 -32.90 3.73 -2.85
CA GLY A 136 -33.00 3.09 -4.17
C GLY A 136 -34.31 2.35 -4.40
N LYS A 137 -34.91 1.75 -3.36
CA LYS A 137 -36.20 1.05 -3.42
C LYS A 137 -37.40 1.99 -3.54
N ARG A 138 -37.33 3.19 -2.95
CA ARG A 138 -38.46 4.14 -2.92
C ARG A 138 -38.59 4.98 -4.20
N HIS A 139 -37.55 5.02 -5.03
CA HIS A 139 -37.56 5.83 -6.24
C HIS A 139 -38.08 5.04 -7.44
N LYS A 140 -39.22 5.43 -8.02
CA LYS A 140 -39.71 4.84 -9.28
C LYS A 140 -38.71 5.14 -10.40
N ALA A 141 -38.31 4.11 -11.16
CA ALA A 141 -37.37 4.30 -12.27
C ALA A 141 -37.98 5.23 -13.32
N GLY A 142 -37.30 6.36 -13.58
CA GLY A 142 -37.60 7.24 -14.69
C GLY A 142 -37.34 6.56 -16.02
N LYS A 143 -38.03 7.01 -17.08
CA LYS A 143 -37.80 6.55 -18.45
C LYS A 143 -36.81 7.50 -19.13
N GLY A 144 -35.52 7.14 -19.17
CA GLY A 144 -34.54 7.87 -20.00
C GLY A 144 -33.09 7.58 -19.66
N LYS A 145 -32.20 7.72 -20.65
CA LYS A 145 -30.74 7.81 -20.44
C LYS A 145 -30.37 9.28 -20.23
N THR A 146 -29.29 9.55 -19.49
CA THR A 146 -28.75 10.91 -19.36
C THR A 146 -28.33 11.46 -20.73
N GLY A 147 -28.63 12.74 -20.99
CA GLY A 147 -28.31 13.38 -22.26
C GLY A 147 -26.80 13.48 -22.51
N ALA A 148 -26.37 13.29 -23.77
CA ALA A 148 -24.95 13.22 -24.14
C ALA A 148 -24.14 14.48 -23.75
N ARG A 149 -24.76 15.67 -23.77
CA ARG A 149 -24.11 16.93 -23.33
C ARG A 149 -23.73 16.89 -21.85
N THR A 150 -24.60 16.34 -21.01
CA THR A 150 -24.35 16.21 -19.56
C THR A 150 -23.26 15.19 -19.29
N VAL A 151 -23.30 14.05 -19.99
CA VAL A 151 -22.25 13.02 -19.90
C VAL A 151 -20.88 13.60 -20.29
N LYS A 152 -20.78 14.30 -21.42
CA LYS A 152 -19.53 14.93 -21.87
C LYS A 152 -19.02 15.98 -20.88
N ALA A 153 -19.91 16.82 -20.35
CA ALA A 153 -19.52 17.83 -19.36
C ALA A 153 -19.00 17.18 -18.06
N TYR A 154 -19.65 16.11 -17.60
CA TYR A 154 -19.19 15.34 -16.45
C TYR A 154 -17.83 14.70 -16.70
N ALA A 155 -17.65 14.05 -17.84
CA ALA A 155 -16.39 13.38 -18.22
C ALA A 155 -15.21 14.37 -18.28
N TRP A 156 -15.41 15.56 -18.84
CA TRP A 156 -14.38 16.60 -18.86
C TRP A 156 -14.06 17.13 -17.45
N ALA A 157 -15.07 17.35 -16.61
CA ALA A 157 -14.86 17.77 -15.23
C ALA A 157 -14.13 16.69 -14.41
N SER A 158 -14.48 15.42 -14.60
CA SER A 158 -13.83 14.30 -13.91
C SER A 158 -12.39 14.10 -14.38
N ALA A 159 -12.12 14.23 -15.69
CA ALA A 159 -10.77 14.19 -16.23
C ALA A 159 -9.92 15.35 -15.71
N GLY A 160 -10.47 16.56 -15.66
CA GLY A 160 -9.79 17.73 -15.09
C GLY A 160 -9.46 17.55 -13.60
N LEU A 161 -10.38 16.98 -12.80
CA LEU A 161 -10.13 16.69 -11.40
C LEU A 161 -9.00 15.66 -11.21
N MET A 162 -9.02 14.59 -12.00
CA MET A 162 -7.99 13.55 -11.97
C MET A 162 -6.61 14.09 -12.36
N LEU A 163 -6.54 14.87 -13.45
CA LEU A 163 -5.29 15.51 -13.89
C LEU A 163 -4.79 16.55 -12.88
N CYS A 164 -5.69 17.32 -12.27
CA CYS A 164 -5.34 18.29 -11.23
C CYS A 164 -4.75 17.59 -10.01
N ASN A 165 -5.38 16.52 -9.52
CA ASN A 165 -4.85 15.73 -8.41
C ASN A 165 -3.46 15.18 -8.74
N LEU A 166 -3.28 14.63 -9.94
CA LEU A 166 -2.01 14.09 -10.39
C LEU A 166 -0.91 15.16 -10.46
N ALA A 167 -1.23 16.32 -11.02
CA ALA A 167 -0.29 17.45 -11.11
C ALA A 167 0.09 17.98 -9.72
N LEU A 168 -0.87 18.10 -8.81
CA LEU A 168 -0.61 18.50 -7.42
C LEU A 168 0.24 17.46 -6.67
N SER A 169 0.00 16.17 -6.92
CA SER A 169 0.76 15.08 -6.30
C SER A 169 2.23 15.10 -6.73
N GLU A 170 2.49 15.26 -8.04
CA GLU A 170 3.85 15.35 -8.59
C GLU A 170 4.56 16.64 -8.18
N ALA A 171 3.81 17.73 -7.97
CA ALA A 171 4.35 18.99 -7.47
C ALA A 171 4.77 18.91 -5.99
N GLU A 172 3.99 18.21 -5.15
CA GLU A 172 4.33 18.01 -3.73
C GLU A 172 5.46 17.01 -3.56
N GLN A 173 5.42 15.89 -4.30
CA GLN A 173 6.47 14.88 -4.27
C GLN A 173 7.00 14.60 -5.69
N PRO A 174 8.06 15.32 -6.10
CA PRO A 174 8.68 15.09 -7.39
C PRO A 174 9.13 13.64 -7.55
N LYS A 175 8.83 13.05 -8.71
CA LYS A 175 9.13 11.65 -9.03
C LYS A 175 8.37 10.64 -8.18
N LEU A 176 7.16 10.98 -7.71
CA LEU A 176 6.30 10.10 -6.92
C LEU A 176 6.24 8.67 -7.48
N PHE A 177 6.03 8.53 -8.79
CA PHE A 177 5.91 7.23 -9.47
C PHE A 177 7.23 6.49 -9.71
N LYS A 178 8.38 7.13 -9.46
CA LYS A 178 9.70 6.49 -9.57
C LYS A 178 10.12 5.79 -8.28
N HIS A 179 9.40 6.02 -7.19
CA HIS A 179 9.64 5.40 -5.89
C HIS A 179 8.44 4.50 -5.50
N PRO A 180 8.17 3.41 -6.25
CA PRO A 180 7.00 2.55 -6.03
C PRO A 180 6.99 1.84 -4.68
N PHE A 181 8.12 1.80 -3.99
CA PHE A 181 8.27 1.23 -2.65
C PHE A 181 7.67 2.13 -1.56
N ASP A 182 7.59 3.44 -1.79
CA ASP A 182 6.94 4.36 -0.84
C ASP A 182 5.42 4.40 -1.10
N ARG A 183 4.74 3.38 -0.60
CA ARG A 183 3.29 3.23 -0.79
C ARG A 183 2.51 4.27 0.01
N GLU A 184 3.04 4.75 1.12
CA GLU A 184 2.44 5.83 1.91
C GLU A 184 2.43 7.13 1.10
N ALA A 185 3.54 7.50 0.47
CA ALA A 185 3.61 8.62 -0.47
C ALA A 185 2.58 8.49 -1.61
N LEU A 186 2.49 7.30 -2.22
CA LEU A 186 1.50 7.05 -3.28
C LEU A 186 0.07 7.25 -2.77
N VAL A 187 -0.29 6.66 -1.63
CA VAL A 187 -1.66 6.80 -1.07
C VAL A 187 -1.95 8.25 -0.67
N LYS A 188 -0.98 9.00 -0.13
CA LYS A 188 -1.14 10.42 0.18
C LYS A 188 -1.39 11.27 -1.08
N GLY A 189 -0.59 11.07 -2.12
CA GLY A 189 -0.71 11.82 -3.37
C GLY A 189 -1.95 11.44 -4.18
N ILE A 190 -2.04 10.19 -4.63
CA ILE A 190 -3.05 9.77 -5.61
C ILE A 190 -4.28 9.09 -4.99
N GLY A 191 -4.19 8.68 -3.73
CA GLY A 191 -5.28 8.02 -3.02
C GLY A 191 -5.25 6.50 -3.11
N LEU A 192 -5.86 5.84 -2.13
CA LEU A 192 -5.86 4.38 -1.97
C LEU A 192 -6.34 3.65 -3.23
N PHE A 193 -7.45 4.09 -3.82
CA PHE A 193 -8.01 3.40 -4.98
C PHE A 193 -7.16 3.58 -6.25
N HIS A 194 -6.54 4.74 -6.44
CA HIS A 194 -5.56 4.92 -7.52
C HIS A 194 -4.30 4.10 -7.26
N PHE A 195 -3.86 3.97 -6.02
CA PHE A 195 -2.74 3.10 -5.67
C PHE A 195 -3.01 1.64 -6.08
N HIS A 196 -4.19 1.08 -5.79
CA HIS A 196 -4.55 -0.27 -6.23
C HIS A 196 -4.56 -0.42 -7.76
N LEU A 197 -5.03 0.60 -8.48
CA LEU A 197 -4.98 0.61 -9.94
C LEU A 197 -3.54 0.69 -10.47
N TYR A 198 -2.71 1.56 -9.88
CA TYR A 198 -1.30 1.72 -10.20
C TYR A 198 -0.54 0.42 -9.96
N ASP A 199 -0.73 -0.22 -8.79
CA ASP A 199 -0.08 -1.48 -8.45
C ASP A 199 -0.51 -2.59 -9.42
N THR A 200 -1.79 -2.70 -9.76
CA THR A 200 -2.28 -3.66 -10.77
C THR A 200 -1.57 -3.48 -12.12
N ILE A 201 -1.47 -2.24 -12.61
CA ILE A 201 -0.81 -1.93 -13.89
C ILE A 201 0.67 -2.24 -13.80
N SER A 202 1.35 -1.75 -12.77
CA SER A 202 2.79 -1.95 -12.56
C SER A 202 3.14 -3.43 -12.48
N GLN A 203 2.35 -4.23 -11.76
CA GLN A 203 2.59 -5.67 -11.65
C GLN A 203 2.34 -6.42 -12.95
N THR A 204 1.35 -5.99 -13.75
CA THR A 204 1.10 -6.55 -15.08
C THR A 204 2.27 -6.25 -16.03
N LEU A 205 2.77 -5.02 -16.02
CA LEU A 205 3.93 -4.61 -16.82
C LEU A 205 5.20 -5.36 -16.39
N ASN A 206 5.45 -5.47 -15.09
CA ASN A 206 6.60 -6.18 -14.53
C ASN A 206 6.59 -7.67 -14.86
N ALA A 207 5.42 -8.32 -14.83
CA ALA A 207 5.29 -9.71 -15.23
C ALA A 207 5.62 -9.91 -16.72
N GLY A 208 5.17 -9.00 -17.58
CA GLY A 208 5.51 -8.98 -19.00
C GLY A 208 7.01 -8.79 -19.22
N ALA A 209 7.63 -7.80 -18.57
CA ALA A 209 9.05 -7.50 -18.70
C ALA A 209 9.96 -8.69 -18.32
N LYS A 210 9.60 -9.45 -17.28
CA LYS A 210 10.33 -10.67 -16.88
C LYS A 210 10.33 -11.75 -17.96
N ALA A 211 9.28 -11.84 -18.78
CA ALA A 211 9.22 -12.79 -19.89
C ALA A 211 10.15 -12.41 -21.05
N PHE A 212 10.64 -11.18 -21.09
CA PHE A 212 11.56 -10.64 -22.10
C PHE A 212 12.92 -10.25 -21.51
N ALA A 213 13.26 -10.72 -20.30
CA ALA A 213 14.55 -10.42 -19.68
C ALA A 213 15.69 -11.09 -20.46
N ASP A 214 16.67 -10.30 -20.87
CA ASP A 214 17.80 -10.70 -21.72
C ASP A 214 19.13 -10.75 -20.95
N GLU A 215 20.13 -11.44 -21.50
CA GLU A 215 21.46 -11.66 -20.93
C GLU A 215 22.21 -10.33 -20.66
N ASP A 216 21.96 -9.31 -21.49
CA ASP A 216 22.49 -7.94 -21.34
C ASP A 216 22.14 -7.29 -19.99
N SER A 217 21.01 -7.68 -19.38
CA SER A 217 20.59 -7.17 -18.07
C SER A 217 21.50 -7.65 -16.94
N LEU A 218 22.12 -8.83 -17.06
CA LEU A 218 23.05 -9.36 -16.07
C LEU A 218 24.40 -8.64 -16.12
N ALA A 219 24.87 -8.27 -17.32
CA ALA A 219 26.10 -7.50 -17.49
C ALA A 219 26.01 -6.13 -16.82
N ALA A 220 24.86 -5.45 -16.91
CA ALA A 220 24.63 -4.18 -16.22
C ALA A 220 24.71 -4.31 -14.69
N VAL A 221 24.12 -5.37 -14.11
CA VAL A 221 24.18 -5.65 -12.67
C VAL A 221 25.61 -5.96 -12.23
N ALA A 222 26.34 -6.78 -13.00
CA ALA A 222 27.74 -7.10 -12.73
C ALA A 222 28.62 -5.84 -12.74
N ASN A 223 28.44 -4.96 -13.73
CA ASN A 223 29.19 -3.71 -13.82
C ASN A 223 28.89 -2.78 -12.65
N TYR A 224 27.62 -2.64 -12.24
CA TYR A 224 27.22 -1.82 -11.11
C TYR A 224 27.85 -2.32 -9.79
N THR A 225 27.74 -3.63 -9.52
CA THR A 225 28.28 -4.24 -8.30
C THR A 225 29.82 -4.22 -8.24
N GLN A 226 30.50 -4.35 -9.38
CA GLN A 226 31.97 -4.25 -9.45
C GLN A 226 32.48 -2.81 -9.29
N ALA A 227 31.75 -1.83 -9.82
CA ALA A 227 32.12 -0.42 -9.71
C ALA A 227 32.12 0.10 -8.26
N ASP A 228 31.26 -0.45 -7.40
CA ASP A 228 31.10 -0.04 -5.99
C ASP A 228 31.76 -1.02 -5.00
N TYR A 229 32.65 -1.90 -5.48
CA TYR A 229 33.30 -2.88 -4.63
C TYR A 229 34.28 -2.24 -3.65
N SER A 230 34.01 -2.39 -2.36
CA SER A 230 34.91 -1.98 -1.28
C SER A 230 35.91 -3.10 -0.95
N ARG A 231 37.21 -2.83 -1.13
CA ARG A 231 38.27 -3.79 -0.77
C ARG A 231 38.29 -4.06 0.73
N PRO A 232 38.54 -5.31 1.17
CA PRO A 232 38.65 -5.62 2.58
C PRO A 232 39.79 -4.86 3.25
N SER A 233 39.59 -4.46 4.50
CA SER A 233 40.65 -3.86 5.31
C SER A 233 41.73 -4.91 5.62
N GLU A 234 43.00 -4.58 5.34
CA GLU A 234 44.14 -5.48 5.56
C GLU A 234 44.23 -5.98 7.01
N SER A 235 43.88 -5.14 7.99
CA SER A 235 43.94 -5.49 9.41
C SER A 235 42.80 -6.41 9.87
N LYS A 236 41.74 -6.58 9.06
CA LYS A 236 40.55 -7.37 9.42
C LYS A 236 40.31 -8.57 8.52
N PHE A 237 40.92 -8.61 7.34
CA PHE A 237 40.70 -9.68 6.38
C PHE A 237 41.16 -11.03 6.94
N GLY A 238 40.24 -12.00 7.01
CA GLY A 238 40.55 -13.37 7.42
C GLY A 238 40.71 -13.62 8.92
N LEU A 239 40.47 -12.64 9.81
CA LEU A 239 40.63 -12.80 11.28
C LEU A 239 39.85 -13.99 11.88
N ALA A 240 38.72 -14.36 11.26
CA ALA A 240 37.84 -15.44 11.72
C ALA A 240 37.85 -16.69 10.80
N LYS A 241 38.86 -16.84 9.93
CA LYS A 241 38.94 -17.99 9.01
C LYS A 241 38.93 -19.32 9.78
N GLY A 242 38.08 -20.25 9.35
CA GLY A 242 37.95 -21.59 9.95
C GLY A 242 37.15 -21.64 11.26
N ARG A 243 36.53 -20.53 11.67
CA ARG A 243 35.63 -20.50 12.84
C ARG A 243 34.18 -20.75 12.41
N ASN A 244 33.37 -21.25 13.34
CA ASN A 244 31.93 -21.36 13.16
C ASN A 244 31.29 -19.96 13.17
N VAL A 245 30.25 -19.79 12.37
CA VAL A 245 29.40 -18.60 12.37
C VAL A 245 28.07 -18.97 13.01
N ILE A 246 27.67 -18.21 14.04
CA ILE A 246 26.36 -18.33 14.67
C ILE A 246 25.65 -17.00 14.46
N PHE A 247 24.51 -17.05 13.79
CA PHE A 247 23.64 -15.89 13.57
C PHE A 247 22.44 -15.98 14.51
N VAL A 248 22.15 -14.88 15.22
CA VAL A 248 21.05 -14.81 16.19
C VAL A 248 20.18 -13.60 15.85
N THR A 249 18.94 -13.86 15.43
CA THR A 249 17.93 -12.83 15.20
C THR A 249 17.32 -12.41 16.54
N LEU A 250 17.36 -11.11 16.85
CA LEU A 250 16.62 -10.53 17.97
C LEU A 250 15.27 -10.04 17.45
N GLU A 251 14.25 -10.90 17.58
CA GLU A 251 12.91 -10.64 17.05
C GLU A 251 12.35 -9.32 17.58
N SER A 252 11.83 -8.49 16.67
CA SER A 252 11.18 -7.20 16.95
C SER A 252 11.95 -6.27 17.90
N THR A 253 13.28 -6.39 17.98
CA THR A 253 14.11 -5.64 18.93
C THR A 253 14.66 -4.38 18.28
N GLN A 254 14.45 -3.23 18.92
CA GLN A 254 14.97 -1.95 18.45
C GLN A 254 16.09 -1.42 19.35
N ARG A 255 17.00 -0.64 18.79
CA ARG A 255 18.19 -0.14 19.49
C ARG A 255 17.88 0.72 20.72
N PHE A 256 16.71 1.35 20.78
CA PHE A 256 16.33 2.23 21.88
C PHE A 256 16.20 1.49 23.22
N VAL A 257 15.98 0.17 23.25
CA VAL A 257 15.88 -0.56 24.53
C VAL A 257 17.23 -0.85 25.19
N MET A 258 18.33 -0.58 24.50
CA MET A 258 19.68 -0.83 24.97
C MET A 258 20.10 0.27 25.94
N ASP A 259 20.72 -0.11 27.06
CA ASP A 259 21.08 0.74 28.20
C ASP A 259 19.90 1.47 28.89
N GLU A 260 18.67 1.23 28.44
CA GLU A 260 17.47 1.79 29.04
C GLU A 260 17.02 1.03 30.29
N ARG A 261 16.25 1.75 31.13
CA ARG A 261 15.71 1.23 32.39
C ARG A 261 14.22 1.48 32.50
N VAL A 262 13.50 0.50 33.03
CA VAL A 262 12.09 0.63 33.44
C VAL A 262 12.00 0.27 34.92
N ASN A 263 11.41 1.16 35.73
CA ASN A 263 11.34 0.99 37.19
C ASN A 263 12.72 0.64 37.78
N GLU A 264 13.73 1.41 37.39
CA GLU A 264 15.14 1.27 37.84
C GLU A 264 15.85 -0.03 37.43
N ARG A 265 15.20 -0.91 36.66
CA ARG A 265 15.80 -2.17 36.16
C ARG A 265 16.17 -2.03 34.69
N GLU A 266 17.37 -2.49 34.33
CA GLU A 266 17.82 -2.53 32.93
C GLU A 266 16.94 -3.46 32.10
N ILE A 267 16.54 -3.00 30.91
CA ILE A 267 15.70 -3.79 29.98
C ILE A 267 16.51 -4.95 29.40
N THR A 268 17.76 -4.70 29.00
CA THR A 268 18.61 -5.68 28.28
C THR A 268 20.00 -5.89 28.93
N PRO A 269 20.08 -6.27 30.23
CA PRO A 269 21.33 -6.27 30.99
C PRO A 269 22.42 -7.19 30.41
N PHE A 270 22.05 -8.30 29.78
CA PHE A 270 23.00 -9.18 29.10
C PHE A 270 23.57 -8.54 27.83
N LEU A 271 22.72 -7.96 26.98
CA LEU A 271 23.14 -7.32 25.73
C LEU A 271 23.98 -6.06 26.00
N ASN A 272 23.64 -5.28 27.04
CA ASN A 272 24.43 -4.13 27.50
C ASN A 272 25.86 -4.53 27.91
N LYS A 273 26.04 -5.72 28.49
CA LYS A 273 27.37 -6.28 28.81
C LYS A 273 28.08 -6.82 27.58
N LEU A 274 27.34 -7.49 26.68
CA LEU A 274 27.89 -8.09 25.46
C LEU A 274 28.47 -7.01 24.53
N ARG A 275 27.74 -5.92 24.29
CA ARG A 275 28.19 -4.85 23.39
C ARG A 275 29.51 -4.20 23.81
N LYS A 276 29.82 -4.14 25.12
CA LYS A 276 31.10 -3.61 25.64
C LYS A 276 32.30 -4.49 25.29
N LYS A 277 32.07 -5.73 24.86
CA LYS A 277 33.09 -6.74 24.51
C LYS A 277 33.04 -7.15 23.04
N SER A 278 32.25 -6.46 22.21
CA SER A 278 31.97 -6.85 20.82
C SER A 278 31.98 -5.63 19.90
N TYR A 279 32.06 -5.86 18.59
CA TYR A 279 31.75 -4.82 17.64
C TYR A 279 30.26 -4.48 17.74
N ASP A 280 29.96 -3.21 18.00
CA ASP A 280 28.60 -2.71 18.13
C ASP A 280 28.40 -1.54 17.16
N PHE A 281 27.34 -1.63 16.38
CA PHE A 281 27.00 -0.66 15.33
C PHE A 281 25.77 0.13 15.76
N THR A 282 25.96 1.40 16.11
CA THR A 282 24.89 2.26 16.64
C THR A 282 24.02 2.89 15.55
N HIS A 283 24.47 2.89 14.30
CA HIS A 283 23.76 3.40 13.13
C HIS A 283 23.52 2.26 12.13
N PHE A 284 22.91 1.18 12.61
CA PHE A 284 22.50 0.03 11.80
C PHE A 284 20.98 -0.01 11.71
N TYR A 285 20.45 -0.05 10.48
CA TYR A 285 19.03 0.09 10.21
C TYR A 285 18.52 -1.14 9.45
N GLN A 286 17.35 -1.64 9.84
CA GLN A 286 16.67 -2.67 9.08
C GLN A 286 16.20 -2.13 7.72
N GLN A 287 16.21 -2.98 6.70
CA GLN A 287 15.79 -2.64 5.34
C GLN A 287 14.65 -3.55 4.88
N THR A 288 13.84 -4.00 5.83
CA THR A 288 12.73 -4.95 5.65
C THR A 288 11.47 -4.23 5.15
N GLU A 289 10.63 -4.95 4.41
CA GLU A 289 9.35 -4.48 3.89
C GLU A 289 8.22 -5.30 4.54
N GLN A 290 7.22 -5.71 3.76
CA GLN A 290 6.09 -6.52 4.20
C GLN A 290 6.47 -7.91 4.72
N GLY A 291 7.67 -8.42 4.38
CA GLY A 291 8.14 -9.74 4.80
C GLY A 291 8.73 -9.77 6.21
N LYS A 292 8.94 -8.60 6.85
CA LYS A 292 9.44 -8.46 8.24
C LYS A 292 10.66 -9.37 8.52
N THR A 293 10.54 -10.36 9.40
CA THR A 293 11.62 -11.30 9.75
C THR A 293 12.20 -12.00 8.51
N SER A 294 11.34 -12.42 7.57
CA SER A 294 11.77 -13.12 6.36
C SER A 294 12.58 -12.22 5.41
N ASP A 295 12.29 -10.92 5.36
CA ASP A 295 13.12 -9.98 4.61
C ASP A 295 14.50 -9.78 5.26
N SER A 296 14.55 -9.74 6.60
CA SER A 296 15.81 -9.63 7.34
C SER A 296 16.73 -10.83 7.09
N GLU A 297 16.17 -12.04 7.08
CA GLU A 297 16.89 -13.26 6.72
C GLU A 297 17.38 -13.22 5.26
N PHE A 298 16.52 -12.77 4.33
CA PHE A 298 16.88 -12.67 2.92
C PHE A 298 18.05 -11.71 2.68
N ILE A 299 18.00 -10.50 3.25
CA ILE A 299 19.08 -9.50 3.15
C ILE A 299 20.37 -10.05 3.73
N THR A 300 20.31 -10.67 4.91
CA THR A 300 21.49 -11.19 5.60
C THR A 300 22.16 -12.30 4.79
N ALA A 301 21.36 -13.20 4.20
CA ALA A 301 21.88 -14.36 3.48
C ALA A 301 22.37 -14.03 2.05
N ASN A 302 21.80 -12.99 1.41
CA ASN A 302 22.04 -12.72 -0.02
C ASN A 302 22.64 -11.35 -0.32
N SER A 303 22.67 -10.43 0.65
CA SER A 303 23.05 -9.02 0.44
C SER A 303 22.22 -8.32 -0.65
N LEU A 304 20.94 -8.69 -0.77
CA LEU A 304 19.98 -8.13 -1.73
C LEU A 304 18.79 -7.55 -0.97
N TYR A 305 18.25 -6.43 -1.47
CA TYR A 305 17.01 -5.87 -0.95
C TYR A 305 15.83 -6.83 -1.17
N PRO A 306 14.87 -6.86 -0.22
CA PRO A 306 13.66 -7.65 -0.37
C PRO A 306 12.77 -7.06 -1.48
N SER A 307 11.76 -7.83 -1.87
CA SER A 307 10.80 -7.39 -2.88
C SER A 307 9.89 -6.29 -2.32
N SER A 308 9.82 -5.17 -3.02
CA SER A 308 8.90 -4.07 -2.73
C SER A 308 7.45 -4.34 -3.17
N ALA A 309 7.11 -5.57 -3.53
CA ALA A 309 5.76 -5.91 -3.98
C ALA A 309 5.05 -6.92 -3.06
N ALA A 310 5.80 -7.84 -2.46
CA ALA A 310 5.31 -8.83 -1.50
C ALA A 310 6.51 -9.53 -0.84
N PRO A 311 6.31 -10.19 0.31
CA PRO A 311 7.36 -10.96 0.98
C PRO A 311 8.07 -11.95 0.03
N PHE A 312 9.40 -11.89 -0.05
CA PHE A 312 10.17 -12.66 -1.03
C PHE A 312 9.97 -14.18 -0.88
N PHE A 313 9.96 -14.67 0.35
CA PHE A 313 9.79 -16.09 0.66
C PHE A 313 8.43 -16.63 0.18
N LEU A 314 7.38 -15.80 0.21
CA LEU A 314 6.06 -16.18 -0.31
C LEU A 314 6.06 -16.24 -1.85
N GLN A 315 6.81 -15.35 -2.50
CA GLN A 315 6.89 -15.27 -3.96
C GLN A 315 7.67 -16.43 -4.57
N LYS A 316 8.71 -16.90 -3.88
CA LYS A 316 9.58 -18.00 -4.35
C LYS A 316 9.14 -19.39 -3.88
N ALA A 317 8.41 -19.51 -2.78
CA ALA A 317 7.76 -20.76 -2.40
C ALA A 317 6.79 -21.25 -3.49
N ALA A 318 6.08 -20.33 -4.16
CA ALA A 318 5.17 -20.64 -5.27
C ALA A 318 5.88 -21.10 -6.57
N THR A 319 7.17 -20.85 -6.73
CA THR A 319 7.94 -21.19 -7.95
C THR A 319 8.95 -22.32 -7.76
N GLY A 320 9.00 -22.94 -6.58
CA GLY A 320 9.81 -24.14 -6.32
C GLY A 320 11.34 -23.96 -6.39
N SER A 321 11.84 -22.72 -6.48
CA SER A 321 13.26 -22.43 -6.71
C SER A 321 13.89 -21.66 -5.55
N ILE A 322 14.01 -22.26 -4.38
CA ILE A 322 14.96 -21.77 -3.37
C ILE A 322 16.12 -22.78 -3.31
N ARG A 323 17.10 -22.61 -4.20
CA ARG A 323 18.44 -23.17 -3.99
C ARG A 323 19.26 -22.07 -3.31
N CYS A 324 19.30 -22.15 -1.99
CA CYS A 324 20.26 -21.40 -1.20
C CYS A 324 21.64 -22.04 -1.47
N THR A 325 22.40 -21.48 -2.41
CA THR A 325 23.78 -21.91 -2.64
C THR A 325 24.68 -21.05 -1.76
N ILE A 326 24.66 -21.33 -0.46
CA ILE A 326 25.76 -20.95 0.43
C ILE A 326 26.60 -22.22 0.61
N CYS A 327 27.65 -22.34 -0.20
CA CYS A 327 28.80 -23.22 -0.01
C CYS A 327 30.00 -22.52 -0.65
#